data_AF-A7SZ27-F1
#
_entry.id   AF-A7SZ27-F1
#
_cell.length_a   1.000
_cell.length_b   1.000
_cell.length_c   1.000
_cell.angle_alpha   90.00
_cell.angle_beta   90.00
_cell.angle_gamma   90.00
#
_symmetry.space_group_name_H-M   'P 1'
#
loop_
_entity.id
_entity.type
_entity.pdbx_description
1 polymer ?
#
loop_
_entity_poly.entity_id
_entity_poly.type
_entity_poly.pdbx_seq_one_letter_code
_entity_poly.pdbx_strand_id
1 'polypeptide(L)'
;DQVACVCDALRQAGDIERLSRFLWSLPPDDLLNGSESVLKARAIVSFHRGRYREVYNILETNEFDPSSHELLQCLWYKAHYSEAEKLRGRSLGAVDKYRIRRKFPLPRTIWDGEETVYCFKEKARAALKDCYEQNKYPTPQEKRLIAKQTNLTLKQVSNWFKNRRQRDRIPSNKR
;
A
#
# COMPACT_ATOMS: atom_id res chain seq x y z
N ASP A 1 -28.49 -5.70 10.91
CA ASP A 1 -27.66 -6.45 11.87
C ASP A 1 -27.23 -5.64 13.08
N GLN A 2 -27.70 -6.05 14.26
CA GLN A 2 -27.29 -5.49 15.54
C GLN A 2 -25.79 -5.71 15.83
N VAL A 3 -25.24 -6.85 15.42
CA VAL A 3 -23.82 -7.20 15.58
C VAL A 3 -22.90 -6.25 14.81
N ALA A 4 -23.27 -5.87 13.58
CA ALA A 4 -22.52 -4.93 12.75
C ALA A 4 -22.46 -3.54 13.41
N CYS A 5 -23.60 -3.05 13.91
CA CYS A 5 -23.71 -1.77 14.60
C CYS A 5 -22.80 -1.71 15.85
N VAL A 6 -22.80 -2.78 16.66
CA VAL A 6 -21.94 -2.87 17.85
C VAL A 6 -20.45 -2.89 17.47
N CYS A 7 -20.07 -3.62 16.41
CA CYS A 7 -18.69 -3.63 15.92
C CYS A 7 -18.22 -2.24 15.48
N ASP A 8 -19.05 -1.51 14.72
CA ASP A 8 -18.69 -0.17 14.26
C ASP A 8 -18.64 0.85 15.40
N ALA A 9 -19.58 0.80 16.35
CA ALA A 9 -19.57 1.69 17.51
C ALA A 9 -18.32 1.48 18.38
N LEU A 10 -17.98 0.23 18.69
CA LEU A 10 -16.79 -0.10 19.50
C LEU A 10 -15.48 0.25 18.76
N ARG A 11 -15.44 0.06 17.43
CA ARG A 11 -14.31 0.47 16.60
C ARG A 11 -14.13 1.99 16.58
N GLN A 12 -15.22 2.75 16.41
CA GLN A 12 -15.18 4.22 16.42
C GLN A 12 -14.78 4.78 17.79
N ALA A 13 -15.23 4.14 18.87
CA ALA A 13 -14.84 4.48 20.23
C ALA A 13 -13.36 4.15 20.54
N GLY A 14 -12.70 3.33 19.71
CA GLY A 14 -11.32 2.91 19.91
C GLY A 14 -11.12 1.90 21.05
N ASP A 15 -12.20 1.32 21.59
CA ASP A 15 -12.14 0.37 22.70
C ASP A 15 -11.89 -1.06 22.18
N ILE A 16 -10.62 -1.31 21.82
CA ILE A 16 -10.18 -2.57 21.20
C ILE A 16 -10.38 -3.77 22.15
N GLU A 17 -10.26 -3.57 23.46
CA GLU A 17 -10.43 -4.63 24.46
C GLU A 17 -11.89 -5.07 24.56
N ARG A 18 -12.84 -4.11 24.62
CA ARG A 18 -14.27 -4.46 24.56
C ARG A 18 -14.65 -5.05 23.22
N LEU A 19 -14.14 -4.51 22.11
CA LEU A 19 -14.36 -5.07 20.78
C LEU A 19 -13.87 -6.53 20.70
N SER A 20 -12.70 -6.79 21.27
CA SER A 20 -12.15 -8.13 21.30
C SER A 20 -13.04 -9.09 22.10
N ARG A 21 -13.44 -8.73 23.33
CA ARG A 21 -14.35 -9.58 24.13
C ARG A 21 -15.68 -9.83 23.43
N PHE A 22 -16.23 -8.81 22.78
CA PHE A 22 -17.46 -8.95 22.01
C PHE A 22 -17.31 -9.95 20.86
N LEU A 23 -16.23 -9.85 20.07
CA LEU A 23 -15.96 -10.83 19.00
C LEU A 23 -15.79 -12.25 19.54
N TRP A 24 -15.17 -12.43 20.72
CA TRP A 24 -15.05 -13.74 21.36
C TRP A 24 -16.39 -14.34 21.81
N SER A 25 -17.40 -13.51 22.03
CA SER A 25 -18.74 -13.96 22.43
C SER A 25 -19.64 -14.34 21.24
N LEU A 26 -19.21 -14.07 20.00
CA LEU A 26 -19.99 -14.37 18.81
C LEU A 26 -19.86 -15.85 18.39
N PRO A 27 -20.91 -16.44 17.81
CA PRO A 27 -20.84 -17.76 17.19
C PRO A 27 -19.76 -17.84 16.09
N PRO A 28 -19.14 -19.01 15.87
CA PRO A 28 -18.14 -19.20 14.81
C PRO A 28 -18.63 -18.81 13.41
N ASP A 29 -19.90 -19.06 13.09
CA ASP A 29 -20.48 -18.74 11.78
C ASP A 29 -20.58 -17.23 11.56
N ASP A 30 -20.97 -16.47 12.59
CA ASP A 30 -21.01 -15.01 12.57
C ASP A 30 -19.61 -14.38 12.51
N LEU A 31 -18.57 -15.13 12.89
CA LEU A 31 -17.19 -14.68 12.78
C LEU A 31 -16.63 -14.94 11.38
N LEU A 32 -16.93 -16.09 10.79
CA LEU A 32 -16.38 -16.53 9.50
C LEU A 32 -17.13 -15.94 8.30
N ASN A 33 -18.46 -15.90 8.35
CA ASN A 33 -19.34 -15.33 7.33
C ASN A 33 -20.01 -14.03 7.81
N GLY A 34 -19.41 -13.39 8.83
CA GLY A 34 -19.91 -12.16 9.41
C GLY A 34 -19.96 -11.01 8.41
N SER A 35 -20.82 -10.04 8.70
CA SER A 35 -20.89 -8.80 7.93
C SER A 35 -19.52 -8.11 7.86
N GLU A 36 -19.35 -7.25 6.86
CA GLU A 36 -18.11 -6.51 6.66
C GLU A 36 -17.59 -5.81 7.94
N SER A 37 -18.50 -5.26 8.76
CA SER A 37 -18.17 -4.64 10.05
C SER A 37 -17.50 -5.61 11.02
N VAL A 38 -17.94 -6.87 11.06
CA VAL A 38 -17.33 -7.93 11.88
C VAL A 38 -15.94 -8.28 11.35
N LEU A 39 -15.77 -8.44 10.03
CA LEU A 39 -14.48 -8.71 9.41
C LEU A 39 -13.47 -7.58 9.68
N LYS A 40 -13.88 -6.32 9.55
CA LYS A 40 -13.07 -5.14 9.89
C LYS A 40 -12.66 -5.15 11.36
N ALA A 41 -13.61 -5.41 12.26
CA ALA A 41 -13.34 -5.51 13.69
C ALA A 41 -12.33 -6.62 14.02
N ARG A 42 -12.50 -7.81 13.43
CA ARG A 42 -11.57 -8.94 13.57
C ARG A 42 -10.17 -8.61 13.09
N ALA A 43 -10.04 -7.97 11.93
CA ALA A 43 -8.76 -7.56 11.38
C ALA A 43 -8.04 -6.56 12.30
N ILE A 44 -8.77 -5.56 12.83
CA ILE A 44 -8.21 -4.55 13.74
C ILE A 44 -7.77 -5.19 15.06
N VAL A 45 -8.62 -6.01 15.69
CA VAL A 45 -8.28 -6.71 16.94
C VAL A 45 -7.06 -7.61 16.74
N SER A 46 -6.97 -8.31 15.61
CA SER A 46 -5.84 -9.18 15.29
C SER A 46 -4.54 -8.40 15.11
N PHE A 47 -4.60 -7.21 14.50
CA PHE A 47 -3.46 -6.30 14.39
C PHE A 47 -2.96 -5.85 15.77
N HIS A 48 -3.86 -5.43 16.67
CA HIS A 48 -3.49 -4.99 18.02
C HIS A 48 -2.90 -6.12 18.87
N ARG A 49 -3.35 -7.36 18.68
CA ARG A 49 -2.79 -8.56 19.31
C ARG A 49 -1.49 -9.04 18.68
N GLY A 50 -1.00 -8.37 17.63
CA GLY A 50 0.22 -8.75 16.91
C GLY A 50 0.09 -10.02 16.05
N ARG A 51 -1.14 -10.48 15.78
CA ARG A 51 -1.42 -11.65 14.94
C ARG A 51 -1.54 -11.25 13.47
N TYR A 52 -0.43 -10.79 12.87
CA TYR A 52 -0.45 -10.22 11.52
C TYR A 52 -0.90 -11.20 10.44
N ARG A 53 -0.58 -12.49 10.57
CA ARG A 53 -1.03 -13.54 9.63
C ARG A 53 -2.56 -13.62 9.51
N GLU A 54 -3.26 -13.43 10.62
CA GLU A 54 -4.73 -13.42 10.62
C GLU A 54 -5.28 -12.17 9.91
N VAL A 55 -4.61 -11.02 10.08
CA VAL A 55 -4.94 -9.78 9.35
C VAL A 55 -4.82 -10.01 7.84
N TYR A 56 -3.70 -10.60 7.39
CA TYR A 56 -3.49 -10.86 5.97
C TYR A 56 -4.55 -11.79 5.41
N ASN A 57 -4.82 -12.91 6.10
CA ASN A 57 -5.83 -13.87 5.68
C ASN A 57 -7.21 -13.21 5.54
N ILE A 58 -7.67 -12.44 6.55
CA ILE A 58 -8.97 -11.77 6.51
C ILE A 58 -9.05 -10.81 5.31
N LEU A 59 -7.99 -10.03 5.09
CA LEU A 59 -7.96 -9.04 4.02
C LEU A 59 -7.83 -9.67 2.64
N GLU A 60 -7.21 -10.84 2.49
CA GLU A 60 -7.02 -11.53 1.20
C GLU A 60 -8.20 -12.41 0.79
N THR A 61 -8.98 -12.93 1.74
CA THR A 61 -10.04 -13.92 1.44
C THR A 61 -11.45 -13.34 1.32
N ASN A 62 -11.69 -12.13 1.80
CA ASN A 62 -13.03 -11.55 1.86
C ASN A 62 -13.13 -10.30 0.98
N GLU A 63 -14.28 -10.10 0.33
CA GLU A 63 -14.56 -8.87 -0.40
C GLU A 63 -15.04 -7.76 0.54
N PHE A 64 -14.63 -6.53 0.26
CA PHE A 64 -14.97 -5.36 1.06
C PHE A 64 -15.54 -4.26 0.16
N ASP A 65 -16.47 -3.48 0.70
CA ASP A 65 -16.99 -2.31 0.02
C ASP A 65 -15.87 -1.27 -0.22
N PRO A 66 -15.84 -0.59 -1.38
CA PRO A 66 -14.86 0.45 -1.69
C PRO A 66 -14.73 1.55 -0.62
N SER A 67 -15.81 1.87 0.09
CA SER A 67 -15.80 2.85 1.20
C SER A 67 -14.87 2.45 2.35
N SER A 68 -14.62 1.15 2.52
CA SER A 68 -13.74 0.60 3.55
C SER A 68 -12.31 0.36 3.08
N HIS A 69 -12.04 0.46 1.77
CA HIS A 69 -10.72 0.13 1.21
C HIS A 69 -9.61 1.00 1.81
N GLU A 70 -9.80 2.32 1.94
CA GLU A 70 -8.78 3.20 2.50
C GLU A 70 -8.33 2.76 3.90
N LEU A 71 -9.29 2.42 4.77
CA LEU A 71 -9.02 1.93 6.12
C LEU A 71 -8.24 0.62 6.10
N LEU A 72 -8.64 -0.32 5.25
CA LEU A 72 -8.05 -1.66 5.19
C LEU A 72 -6.68 -1.66 4.52
N GLN A 73 -6.47 -0.84 3.51
CA GLN A 73 -5.16 -0.61 2.89
C GLN A 73 -4.17 0.00 3.90
N CYS A 74 -4.64 0.95 4.72
CA CYS A 74 -3.86 1.51 5.82
C CYS A 74 -3.48 0.43 6.83
N LEU A 75 -4.42 -0.45 7.20
CA LEU A 75 -4.19 -1.56 8.12
C LEU A 75 -3.18 -2.58 7.56
N TRP A 76 -3.33 -2.98 6.29
CA TRP A 76 -2.40 -3.88 5.58
C TRP A 76 -0.95 -3.40 5.68
N TYR A 77 -0.72 -2.12 5.32
CA TYR A 77 0.62 -1.56 5.37
C TYR A 77 1.14 -1.39 6.79
N LYS A 78 0.29 -0.96 7.73
CA LYS A 78 0.67 -0.87 9.15
C LYS A 78 1.09 -2.23 9.70
N ALA A 79 0.36 -3.31 9.38
CA ALA A 79 0.71 -4.66 9.79
C ALA A 79 2.10 -5.07 9.28
N HIS A 80 2.37 -4.92 7.97
CA HIS A 80 3.69 -5.23 7.42
C HIS A 80 4.80 -4.33 7.93
N TYR A 81 4.52 -3.05 8.20
CA TYR A 81 5.52 -2.15 8.80
C TYR A 81 5.85 -2.60 10.23
N SER A 82 4.85 -2.86 11.07
CA SER A 82 5.07 -3.30 12.44
C SER A 82 5.79 -4.65 12.52
N GLU A 83 5.46 -5.59 11.63
CA GLU A 83 6.17 -6.86 11.53
C GLU A 83 7.64 -6.66 11.14
N ALA A 84 7.91 -5.82 10.14
CA ALA A 84 9.27 -5.53 9.70
C ALA A 84 10.08 -4.69 10.73
N GLU A 85 9.45 -3.80 11.49
CA GLU A 85 10.08 -3.05 12.59
C GLU A 85 10.51 -4.00 13.71
N LYS A 86 9.63 -4.93 14.10
CA LYS A 86 9.93 -5.98 15.08
C LYS A 86 11.11 -6.85 14.66
N LEU A 87 11.13 -7.30 13.40
CA LEU A 87 12.21 -8.13 12.87
C LEU A 87 13.55 -7.40 12.77
N ARG A 88 13.53 -6.08 12.53
CA ARG A 88 14.76 -5.29 12.35
C ARG A 88 15.27 -4.63 13.63
N GLY A 89 14.46 -4.57 14.68
CA GLY A 89 14.79 -3.89 15.93
C GLY A 89 14.99 -2.37 15.79
N ARG A 90 14.49 -1.75 14.71
CA ARG A 90 14.57 -0.30 14.48
C ARG A 90 13.36 0.20 13.69
N SER A 91 13.10 1.50 13.78
CA SER A 91 12.05 2.17 12.99
C SER A 91 12.35 2.14 11.49
N LEU A 92 11.29 2.08 10.68
CA LEU A 92 11.41 2.06 9.22
C LEU A 92 11.47 3.48 8.65
N GLY A 93 12.50 3.75 7.86
CA GLY A 93 12.58 4.96 7.04
C GLY A 93 11.67 4.89 5.80
N ALA A 94 11.57 6.00 5.07
CA ALA A 94 10.74 6.11 3.87
C ALA A 94 11.09 5.05 2.79
N VAL A 95 12.38 4.74 2.62
CA VAL A 95 12.85 3.74 1.65
C VAL A 95 12.45 2.33 2.07
N ASP A 96 12.53 2.01 3.35
CA ASP A 96 12.12 0.71 3.87
C ASP A 96 10.61 0.50 3.67
N LYS A 97 9.80 1.51 4.02
CA LYS A 97 8.35 1.50 3.78
C LYS A 97 8.02 1.36 2.29
N TYR A 98 8.78 2.00 1.40
CA TYR A 98 8.62 1.82 -0.05
C TYR A 98 8.91 0.38 -0.50
N ARG A 99 10.01 -0.22 -0.01
CA ARG A 99 10.37 -1.61 -0.33
C ARG A 99 9.30 -2.59 0.14
N ILE A 100 8.72 -2.36 1.31
CA ILE A 100 7.64 -3.18 1.86
C ILE A 100 6.39 -3.10 0.98
N ARG A 101 5.94 -1.89 0.62
CA ARG A 101 4.80 -1.69 -0.29
C ARG A 101 4.98 -2.40 -1.63
N ARG A 102 6.21 -2.46 -2.13
CA ARG A 102 6.55 -3.17 -3.36
C ARG A 102 6.61 -4.70 -3.20
N LYS A 103 7.04 -5.18 -2.04
CA LYS A 103 7.13 -6.62 -1.75
C LYS A 103 5.75 -7.22 -1.44
N PHE A 104 4.88 -6.43 -0.81
CA PHE A 104 3.55 -6.83 -0.38
C PHE A 104 2.51 -5.84 -0.94
N PRO A 105 2.16 -5.97 -2.24
CA PRO A 105 1.13 -5.13 -2.85
C PRO A 105 -0.23 -5.39 -2.17
N LEU A 106 -1.16 -4.45 -2.37
CA LEU A 106 -2.53 -4.60 -1.85
C LEU A 106 -3.23 -5.79 -2.53
N PRO A 107 -3.97 -6.62 -1.79
CA PRO A 107 -4.79 -7.65 -2.39
C PRO A 107 -6.01 -7.03 -3.09
N ARG A 108 -6.50 -7.70 -4.14
CA ARG A 108 -7.60 -7.23 -5.01
C ARG A 108 -8.94 -7.04 -4.26
N THR A 109 -9.08 -7.69 -3.13
CA THR A 109 -10.21 -7.61 -2.20
C THR A 109 -10.37 -6.25 -1.52
N ILE A 110 -9.28 -5.47 -1.38
CA ILE A 110 -9.28 -4.13 -0.78
C ILE A 110 -8.72 -3.08 -1.73
N TRP A 111 -8.62 -3.43 -3.02
CA TRP A 111 -8.04 -2.58 -4.04
C TRP A 111 -8.54 -2.96 -5.42
N ASP A 112 -9.08 -1.97 -6.12
CA ASP A 112 -9.61 -2.06 -7.49
C ASP A 112 -8.56 -2.38 -8.57
N GLY A 113 -7.28 -2.47 -8.20
CA GLY A 113 -6.20 -2.76 -9.14
C GLY A 113 -5.77 -1.56 -9.97
N GLU A 114 -6.26 -0.36 -9.67
CA GLU A 114 -5.73 0.87 -10.26
C GLU A 114 -4.33 1.13 -9.70
N GLU A 115 -3.32 0.56 -10.37
CA GLU A 115 -1.91 0.81 -10.15
C GLU A 115 -1.63 2.32 -10.18
N THR A 116 -1.59 2.95 -8.99
CA THR A 116 -0.78 4.15 -8.77
C THR A 116 0.68 3.75 -8.76
N VAL A 117 1.13 3.17 -9.87
CA VAL A 117 2.52 2.97 -10.15
C VAL A 117 3.13 4.36 -10.20
N TYR A 118 3.97 4.62 -9.20
CA TYR A 118 4.89 5.75 -9.11
C TYR A 118 5.84 5.89 -10.33
N CYS A 119 5.65 5.09 -11.38
CA CYS A 119 6.22 5.32 -12.69
C CYS A 119 5.10 5.91 -13.54
N PHE A 120 5.22 7.20 -13.82
CA PHE A 120 4.44 8.04 -14.74
C PHE A 120 3.47 7.31 -15.68
N LYS A 121 2.33 7.94 -15.99
CA LYS A 121 1.42 7.45 -17.05
C LYS A 121 2.21 6.96 -18.26
N GLU A 122 1.77 5.88 -18.90
CA GLU A 122 2.52 5.23 -19.99
C GLU A 122 3.02 6.21 -21.05
N LYS A 123 2.17 7.18 -21.43
CA LYS A 123 2.52 8.29 -22.31
C LYS A 123 3.72 9.13 -21.83
N ALA A 124 3.78 9.46 -20.54
CA ALA A 124 4.91 10.17 -19.95
C ALA A 124 6.17 9.30 -19.86
N ARG A 125 6.03 7.98 -19.65
CA ARG A 125 7.17 7.03 -19.73
C ARG A 125 7.76 6.94 -21.13
N ALA A 126 6.91 6.86 -22.16
CA ALA A 126 7.33 6.83 -23.55
C ALA A 126 8.08 8.12 -23.90
N ALA A 127 7.47 9.29 -23.65
CA ALA A 127 8.10 10.58 -23.92
C ALA A 127 9.45 10.77 -23.20
N LEU A 128 9.58 10.33 -21.94
CA LEU A 128 10.87 10.38 -21.23
C LEU A 128 11.93 9.47 -21.86
N LYS A 129 11.56 8.29 -22.35
CA LYS A 129 12.48 7.40 -23.07
C LYS A 129 12.92 8.03 -24.39
N ASP A 130 11.99 8.56 -25.17
CA ASP A 130 12.29 9.19 -26.46
C ASP A 130 13.25 10.37 -26.28
N CYS A 131 12.98 11.25 -25.29
CA CYS A 131 13.89 12.35 -24.95
C CYS A 131 15.27 11.86 -24.47
N TYR A 132 15.34 10.73 -23.78
CA TYR A 132 16.60 10.16 -23.29
C TYR A 132 17.46 9.56 -24.40
N GLU A 133 16.81 8.96 -25.40
CA GLU A 133 17.49 8.44 -26.60
C GLU A 133 18.09 9.58 -27.42
N GLN A 134 17.41 10.72 -27.49
CA GLN A 134 17.93 11.93 -28.13
C GLN A 134 19.07 12.58 -27.31
N ASN A 135 18.87 12.77 -26.00
CA ASN A 135 19.85 13.43 -25.15
C ASN A 135 19.83 12.87 -23.71
N LYS A 136 20.90 12.15 -23.32
CA LYS A 136 21.04 11.57 -21.96
C LYS A 136 21.30 12.61 -20.86
N TYR A 137 21.70 13.82 -21.22
CA TYR A 137 22.10 14.91 -20.32
C TYR A 137 21.40 16.23 -20.66
N PRO A 138 20.06 16.32 -20.53
CA PRO A 138 19.33 17.54 -20.85
C PRO A 138 19.71 18.69 -19.90
N THR A 139 19.79 19.89 -20.47
CA THR A 139 19.96 21.17 -19.81
C THR A 139 18.76 21.51 -18.90
N PRO A 140 18.88 22.49 -18.00
CA PRO A 140 17.76 22.93 -17.16
C PRO A 140 16.53 23.38 -17.96
N GLN A 141 16.73 24.01 -19.12
CA GLN A 141 15.64 24.45 -20.00
C GLN A 141 14.94 23.26 -20.66
N GLU A 142 15.69 22.31 -21.23
CA GLU A 142 15.13 21.08 -21.81
C GLU A 142 14.36 20.27 -20.76
N LYS A 143 14.88 20.16 -19.53
CA LYS A 143 14.15 19.50 -18.44
C LYS A 143 12.82 20.18 -18.10
N ARG A 144 12.72 21.52 -18.21
CA ARG A 144 11.45 22.24 -18.02
C ARG A 144 10.49 21.95 -19.17
N LEU A 145 10.98 21.85 -20.40
CA LEU A 145 10.16 21.48 -21.56
C LEU A 145 9.61 20.05 -21.41
N ILE A 146 10.48 19.10 -21.05
CA ILE A 146 10.10 17.69 -20.80
C ILE A 146 9.09 17.61 -19.65
N ALA A 147 9.29 18.35 -18.57
CA ALA A 147 8.35 18.44 -17.44
C ALA A 147 6.96 18.91 -17.92
N LYS A 148 6.90 19.95 -18.74
CA LYS A 148 5.65 20.48 -19.32
C LYS A 148 4.98 19.45 -20.25
N GLN A 149 5.75 18.77 -21.11
CA GLN A 149 5.24 17.77 -22.05
C GLN A 149 4.72 16.50 -21.37
N THR A 150 5.38 16.08 -20.29
CA THR A 150 5.06 14.84 -19.56
C THR A 150 4.07 15.05 -18.41
N ASN A 151 3.71 16.31 -18.14
CA ASN A 151 2.95 16.73 -16.96
C ASN A 151 3.59 16.24 -15.64
N LEU A 152 4.92 16.33 -15.57
CA LEU A 152 5.72 15.97 -14.41
C LEU A 152 6.41 17.19 -13.82
N THR A 153 6.77 17.12 -12.55
CA THR A 153 7.60 18.15 -11.92
C THR A 153 9.04 18.07 -12.42
N LEU A 154 9.73 19.21 -12.42
CA LEU A 154 11.15 19.30 -12.79
C LEU A 154 12.03 18.34 -11.97
N LYS A 155 11.69 18.13 -10.69
CA LYS A 155 12.36 17.19 -9.79
C LYS A 155 12.16 15.73 -10.24
N GLN A 156 10.94 15.35 -10.63
CA GLN A 156 10.64 14.02 -11.17
C GLN A 156 11.43 13.74 -12.44
N VAL A 157 11.45 14.68 -13.39
CA VAL A 157 12.25 14.56 -14.62
C VAL A 157 13.74 14.44 -14.29
N SER A 158 14.27 15.31 -13.43
CA SER A 158 15.68 15.28 -13.02
C SER A 158 16.09 13.95 -12.38
N ASN A 159 15.24 13.44 -11.48
CA ASN A 159 15.47 12.15 -10.82
C ASN A 159 15.36 10.99 -11.80
N TRP A 160 14.42 11.03 -12.76
CA TRP A 160 14.29 9.98 -13.77
C TRP A 160 15.54 9.87 -14.64
N PHE A 161 16.06 10.99 -15.15
CA PHE A 161 17.30 11.01 -15.95
C PHE A 161 18.51 10.55 -15.14
N LYS A 162 18.62 10.96 -13.87
CA LYS A 162 19.67 10.49 -12.95
C LYS A 162 19.59 8.97 -12.76
N ASN A 163 18.43 8.45 -12.43
CA ASN A 163 18.21 7.02 -12.17
C ASN A 163 18.41 6.18 -13.43
N ARG A 164 18.00 6.67 -14.60
CA ARG A 164 18.19 5.98 -15.89
C ARG A 164 19.67 5.82 -16.22
N ARG A 165 20.46 6.89 -16.09
CA ARG A 165 21.93 6.82 -16.27
C ARG A 165 22.61 5.89 -15.27
N GLN A 166 22.12 5.84 -14.02
CA GLN A 166 22.64 4.88 -13.04
C GLN A 166 22.37 3.43 -13.44
N ARG A 167 21.19 3.13 -13.99
CA ARG A 167 20.86 1.79 -14.51
C ARG A 167 21.71 1.41 -15.72
N ASP A 168 22.01 2.37 -16.60
CA ASP A 168 22.87 2.13 -17.77
C ASP A 168 24.33 1.82 -17.38
N ARG A 169 24.78 2.31 -16.21
CA ARG A 169 26.14 2.07 -15.69
C ARG A 169 26.30 0.72 -15.00
N ILE A 170 25.20 0.09 -14.60
CA ILE A 170 25.24 -1.25 -14.05
C ILE A 170 25.25 -2.19 -15.26
N PRO A 171 26.36 -2.86 -15.59
CA PRO A 171 26.35 -3.85 -16.64
C PRO A 171 25.27 -4.87 -16.30
N SER A 172 24.37 -5.12 -17.25
CA SER A 172 23.33 -6.12 -17.10
C SER A 172 24.00 -7.47 -16.90
N ASN A 173 24.26 -7.85 -15.65
CA ASN A 173 24.53 -9.24 -15.29
C ASN A 173 23.20 -9.97 -15.48
N LYS A 174 22.91 -10.29 -16.74
CA LYS A 174 21.86 -11.22 -17.12
C LYS A 174 22.30 -12.59 -16.61
N ARG A 175 21.66 -13.06 -15.55
CA ARG A 175 21.20 -14.44 -15.42
C ARG A 175 19.83 -14.42 -14.76
#